data_AF-A0A940KRP9-F1
#
_entry.id   AF-A0A940KRP9-F1
#
_cell.length_a   1.000
_cell.length_b   1.000
_cell.length_c   1.000
_cell.angle_alpha   90.00
_cell.angle_beta   90.00
_cell.angle_gamma   90.00
#
_symmetry.space_group_name_H-M   'P 1'
#
loop_
_entity.id
_entity.type
_entity.pdbx_description
1 polymer ?
#
loop_
_entity_poly.entity_id
_entity_poly.type
_entity_poly.pdbx_seq_one_letter_code
_entity_poly.pdbx_strand_id
1 'polypeptide(L)'
;DEYNQTHNVLSIYKNFITEKLDEKLEVSKPDKIDLLNRSIRYFKENEQFNLDEFSNVVLDNPVAIQEWKDYKQHYEQESGNEIGDSFSINNAAVKKQARTYKSVLKLDKNFHIYIHGNRDLIEKGFDDAVKMSYYKVYFNEEQ
;
A
#
# COMPACT_ATOMS: atom_id res chain seq x y z
N ASP A 1 7.68 2.04 -22.76
CA ASP A 1 7.50 3.11 -21.76
C ASP A 1 6.47 2.78 -20.69
N GLU A 2 5.25 2.37 -21.07
CA GLU A 2 4.17 1.99 -20.14
C GLU A 2 4.58 0.98 -19.03
N TYR A 3 5.37 -0.03 -19.40
CA TYR A 3 5.91 -0.99 -18.43
C TYR A 3 6.75 -0.31 -17.35
N ASN A 4 7.64 0.60 -17.75
CA ASN A 4 8.54 1.31 -16.83
C ASN A 4 7.74 2.29 -15.97
N GLN A 5 6.80 3.03 -16.56
CA GLN A 5 5.91 3.96 -15.82
C GLN A 5 5.11 3.20 -14.76
N THR A 6 4.43 2.11 -15.14
CA THR A 6 3.69 1.24 -14.22
C THR A 6 4.59 0.66 -13.13
N HIS A 7 5.78 0.18 -13.51
CA HIS A 7 6.74 -0.38 -12.57
C HIS A 7 7.24 0.65 -11.56
N ASN A 8 7.56 1.86 -12.02
CA ASN A 8 8.13 2.93 -11.22
C ASN A 8 7.09 3.44 -10.21
N VAL A 9 5.87 3.79 -10.65
CA VAL A 9 4.80 4.24 -9.74
C VAL A 9 4.55 3.21 -8.63
N LEU A 10 4.38 1.94 -8.98
CA LEU A 10 4.15 0.89 -7.97
C LEU A 10 5.36 0.69 -7.05
N SER A 11 6.59 0.90 -7.54
CA SER A 11 7.78 0.81 -6.70
C SER A 11 7.88 1.97 -5.72
N ILE A 12 7.71 3.20 -6.20
CA ILE A 12 7.84 4.39 -5.35
C ILE A 12 6.67 4.51 -4.37
N TYR A 13 5.45 4.14 -4.78
CA TYR A 13 4.29 4.08 -3.90
C TYR A 13 4.51 3.09 -2.76
N LYS A 14 5.08 1.93 -3.06
CA LYS A 14 5.43 0.97 -2.02
C LYS A 14 6.38 1.57 -0.99
N ASN A 15 7.45 2.20 -1.46
CA ASN A 15 8.45 2.82 -0.58
C ASN A 15 7.83 3.92 0.28
N PHE A 16 6.97 4.76 -0.31
CA PHE A 16 6.21 5.77 0.42
C PHE A 16 5.43 5.16 1.59
N ILE A 17 4.62 4.13 1.35
CA ILE A 17 3.83 3.47 2.40
C ILE A 17 4.71 2.80 3.45
N THR A 18 5.80 2.16 3.04
CA THR A 18 6.63 1.38 3.98
C THR A 18 7.59 2.23 4.80
N GLU A 19 8.07 3.34 4.26
CA GLU A 19 9.20 4.09 4.83
C GLU A 19 8.85 5.53 5.23
N LYS A 20 7.89 6.18 4.56
CA LYS A 20 7.64 7.63 4.74
C LYS A 20 6.32 7.99 5.37
N LEU A 21 5.26 7.22 5.10
CA LEU A 21 3.92 7.54 5.60
C LEU A 21 3.87 7.70 7.14
N ASP A 22 4.67 6.93 7.86
CA ASP A 22 4.74 6.96 9.34
C ASP A 22 5.35 8.24 9.91
N GLU A 23 6.09 9.03 9.11
CA GLU A 23 6.70 10.27 9.59
C GLU A 23 5.64 11.34 9.93
N LYS A 24 4.43 11.20 9.38
CA LYS A 24 3.33 12.18 9.50
C LYS A 24 2.03 11.57 10.02
N LEU A 25 1.79 10.31 9.73
CA LEU A 25 0.56 9.61 10.09
C LEU A 25 0.93 8.32 10.82
N GLU A 26 0.43 8.12 12.04
CA GLU A 26 0.60 6.83 12.71
C GLU A 26 -0.26 5.77 12.01
N VAL A 27 0.33 5.02 11.07
CA VAL A 27 -0.37 4.01 10.28
C VAL A 27 0.01 2.62 10.76
N SER A 28 -0.99 1.82 11.14
CA SER A 28 -0.75 0.46 11.63
C SER A 28 -0.27 -0.45 10.50
N LYS A 29 0.41 -1.55 10.84
CA LYS A 29 0.87 -2.53 9.83
C LYS A 29 -0.28 -3.11 8.97
N PRO A 30 -1.44 -3.49 9.53
CA PRO A 30 -2.60 -3.87 8.72
C PRO A 30 -3.04 -2.78 7.73
N ASP A 31 -3.07 -1.52 8.18
CA ASP A 31 -3.48 -0.39 7.32
C ASP A 31 -2.50 -0.22 6.15
N LYS A 32 -1.19 -0.33 6.40
CA LYS A 32 -0.19 -0.31 5.32
C LYS A 32 -0.39 -1.45 4.33
N ILE A 33 -0.65 -2.67 4.82
CA ILE A 33 -0.91 -3.82 3.96
C ILE A 33 -2.17 -3.60 3.12
N ASP A 34 -3.22 -3.02 3.70
CA ASP A 34 -4.43 -2.66 2.98
C ASP A 34 -4.18 -1.60 1.90
N LEU A 35 -3.46 -0.52 2.20
CA LEU A 35 -3.08 0.52 1.22
C LEU A 35 -2.26 -0.04 0.05
N LEU A 36 -1.35 -0.98 0.34
CA LEU A 36 -0.58 -1.70 -0.68
C LEU A 36 -1.47 -2.63 -1.52
N ASN A 37 -2.40 -3.35 -0.90
CA ASN A 37 -3.36 -4.21 -1.62
C ASN A 37 -4.32 -3.38 -2.49
N ARG A 38 -4.79 -2.23 -1.99
CA ARG A 38 -5.65 -1.27 -2.70
C ARG A 38 -4.96 -0.72 -3.96
N SER A 39 -3.68 -0.37 -3.88
CA SER A 39 -2.96 0.11 -5.07
C SER A 39 -2.83 -0.98 -6.14
N ILE A 40 -2.49 -2.21 -5.75
CA ILE A 40 -2.45 -3.34 -6.70
C ILE A 40 -3.83 -3.62 -7.30
N ARG A 41 -4.91 -3.48 -6.53
CA ARG A 41 -6.27 -3.63 -7.02
C ARG A 41 -6.62 -2.55 -8.05
N TYR A 42 -6.36 -1.28 -7.75
CA TYR A 42 -6.55 -0.18 -8.71
C TYR A 42 -5.86 -0.46 -10.05
N PHE A 43 -4.59 -0.87 -10.01
CA PHE A 43 -3.82 -1.17 -11.23
C PHE A 43 -4.28 -2.43 -11.98
N LYS A 44 -5.05 -3.32 -11.36
CA LYS A 44 -5.64 -4.50 -12.03
C LYS A 44 -7.01 -4.21 -12.64
N GLU A 45 -7.73 -3.26 -12.07
CA GLU A 45 -9.12 -2.94 -12.43
C GLU A 45 -9.22 -1.79 -13.44
N ASN A 46 -8.13 -1.05 -13.67
CA ASN A 46 -8.09 0.09 -14.59
C ASN A 46 -7.13 -0.15 -15.76
N GLU A 47 -7.46 0.41 -16.93
CA GLU A 47 -6.61 0.38 -18.12
C GLU A 47 -5.67 1.58 -18.21
N GLN A 48 -6.04 2.72 -17.62
CA GLN A 48 -5.22 3.91 -17.50
C GLN A 48 -4.95 4.24 -16.04
N PHE A 49 -3.74 4.69 -15.77
CA PHE A 49 -3.36 5.32 -14.52
C PHE A 49 -3.63 6.82 -14.65
N ASN A 50 -4.23 7.40 -13.60
CA ASN A 50 -4.28 8.84 -13.37
C ASN A 50 -3.86 9.12 -11.92
N LEU A 51 -2.91 10.02 -11.72
CA LEU A 51 -2.34 10.29 -10.39
C LEU A 51 -3.39 10.74 -9.38
N ASP A 52 -4.28 11.65 -9.77
CA ASP A 52 -5.30 12.20 -8.87
C ASP A 52 -6.36 11.16 -8.53
N GLU A 53 -6.86 10.43 -9.52
CA GLU A 53 -7.82 9.35 -9.31
C GLU A 53 -7.23 8.26 -8.42
N PHE A 54 -6.02 7.78 -8.74
CA PHE A 54 -5.29 6.80 -7.94
C PHE A 54 -5.15 7.26 -6.49
N SER A 55 -4.70 8.49 -6.28
CA SER A 55 -4.47 9.04 -4.94
C SER A 55 -5.76 9.06 -4.13
N ASN A 56 -6.88 9.50 -4.72
CA ASN A 56 -8.17 9.52 -4.06
C ASN A 56 -8.70 8.11 -3.76
N VAL A 57 -8.68 7.21 -4.75
CA VAL A 57 -9.23 5.85 -4.62
C VAL A 57 -8.43 4.99 -3.65
N VAL A 58 -7.11 5.18 -3.58
CA VAL A 58 -6.22 4.30 -2.80
C VAL A 58 -5.93 4.84 -1.41
N LEU A 59 -5.72 6.15 -1.25
CA LEU A 59 -5.34 6.73 0.06
C LEU A 59 -6.56 7.23 0.84
N ASP A 60 -7.54 7.83 0.16
CA ASP A 60 -8.78 8.35 0.77
C ASP A 60 -8.55 9.21 2.03
N ASN A 61 -7.45 9.97 2.03
CA ASN A 61 -7.07 10.85 3.13
C ASN A 61 -6.30 12.06 2.56
N PRO A 62 -6.79 13.30 2.72
CA PRO A 62 -6.17 14.47 2.12
C PRO A 62 -4.70 14.69 2.53
N VAL A 63 -4.34 14.39 3.77
CA VAL A 63 -2.96 14.52 4.27
C VAL A 63 -2.07 13.48 3.60
N ALA A 64 -2.51 12.22 3.56
CA ALA A 64 -1.74 11.15 2.90
C ALA A 64 -1.59 11.40 1.39
N ILE A 65 -2.61 11.97 0.74
CA ILE A 65 -2.56 12.33 -0.68
C ILE A 65 -1.53 13.43 -0.93
N GLN A 66 -1.48 14.46 -0.08
CA GLN A 66 -0.50 15.52 -0.23
C GLN A 66 0.92 14.98 -0.02
N GLU A 67 1.15 14.23 1.06
CA GLU A 67 2.46 13.62 1.35
C GLU A 67 2.91 12.66 0.24
N TRP A 68 1.98 11.94 -0.38
CA TRP A 68 2.26 11.09 -1.53
C TRP A 68 2.75 11.89 -2.74
N LYS A 69 2.06 12.98 -3.07
CA LYS A 69 2.43 13.86 -4.19
C LYS A 69 3.78 14.53 -3.95
N ASP A 70 4.02 15.01 -2.75
CA ASP A 70 5.29 15.63 -2.35
C ASP A 70 6.43 14.59 -2.43
N TYR A 71 6.18 13.36 -1.96
CA TYR A 71 7.16 12.27 -2.06
C TYR A 71 7.48 11.90 -3.51
N LYS A 72 6.48 11.79 -4.38
CA LYS A 72 6.67 11.57 -5.83
C LYS A 72 7.56 12.67 -6.43
N GLN A 73 7.21 13.94 -6.19
CA GLN A 73 7.93 15.08 -6.74
C GLN A 73 9.40 15.11 -6.27
N HIS A 74 9.66 14.85 -4.98
CA HIS A 74 11.02 14.78 -4.45
C HIS A 74 11.82 13.65 -5.11
N TYR A 75 11.22 12.47 -5.28
CA TYR A 75 11.86 11.35 -5.95
C TYR A 75 12.21 11.67 -7.41
N GLU A 76 11.34 12.37 -8.13
CA GLU A 76 11.59 12.81 -9.52
C GLU A 76 12.78 13.77 -9.59
N GLN A 77 12.86 14.72 -8.65
CA GLN A 77 13.98 15.68 -8.56
C GLN A 77 15.32 15.00 -8.24
N GLU A 78 15.34 14.04 -7.31
CA GLU A 78 16.58 13.35 -6.91
C GLU A 78 17.05 12.33 -7.94
N SER A 79 16.12 11.59 -8.55
CA SER A 79 16.46 10.51 -9.48
C SER A 79 16.63 10.99 -10.92
N GLY A 80 16.13 12.18 -11.26
CA GLY A 80 16.06 12.69 -12.63
C GLY A 80 15.09 11.92 -13.54
N ASN A 81 14.28 11.01 -12.98
CA ASN A 81 13.31 10.22 -13.73
C ASN A 81 11.91 10.76 -13.50
N GLU A 82 11.28 11.26 -14.56
CA GLU A 82 9.88 11.69 -14.52
C GLU A 82 8.92 10.50 -14.57
N ILE A 83 7.93 10.57 -13.69
CA ILE A 83 6.82 9.64 -13.61
C ILE A 83 5.58 10.37 -14.11
N GLY A 84 5.01 9.88 -15.21
CA GLY A 84 3.86 10.52 -15.83
C GLY A 84 2.65 10.53 -14.89
N ASP A 85 1.92 11.64 -14.88
CA ASP A 85 0.68 11.76 -14.09
C ASP A 85 -0.49 10.99 -14.73
N SER A 86 -0.36 10.60 -16.01
CA SER A 86 -1.32 9.76 -16.72
C SER A 86 -0.63 8.87 -17.76
N PHE A 87 -0.93 7.57 -17.79
CA PHE A 87 -0.38 6.62 -18.77
C PHE A 87 -1.19 5.32 -18.85
N SER A 88 -1.04 4.55 -19.93
CA SER A 88 -1.64 3.21 -20.05
C SER A 88 -0.96 2.21 -19.11
N ILE A 89 -1.76 1.44 -18.37
CA ILE A 89 -1.25 0.46 -17.40
C ILE A 89 -0.76 -0.79 -18.11
N ASN A 90 0.44 -1.25 -17.74
CA ASN A 90 0.99 -2.50 -18.23
C ASN A 90 0.77 -3.66 -17.24
N ASN A 91 -0.12 -4.59 -17.58
CA ASN A 91 -0.47 -5.74 -16.73
C ASN A 91 0.71 -6.65 -16.34
N ALA A 92 1.75 -6.76 -17.20
CA ALA A 92 2.93 -7.55 -16.86
C ALA A 92 3.78 -6.87 -15.78
N ALA A 93 3.88 -5.54 -15.80
CA ALA A 93 4.52 -4.76 -14.74
C ALA A 93 3.73 -4.87 -13.43
N VAL A 94 2.40 -4.77 -13.46
CA VAL A 94 1.52 -4.96 -12.30
C VAL A 94 1.72 -6.34 -11.68
N LYS A 95 1.69 -7.41 -12.49
CA LYS A 95 1.89 -8.78 -12.03
C LYS A 95 3.27 -8.99 -11.40
N LYS A 96 4.30 -8.34 -11.93
CA LYS A 96 5.67 -8.40 -11.37
C LYS A 96 5.74 -7.67 -10.04
N GLN A 97 5.20 -6.46 -9.96
CA GLN A 97 5.24 -5.65 -8.73
C GLN A 97 4.38 -6.23 -7.61
N ALA A 98 3.21 -6.78 -7.93
CA ALA A 98 2.33 -7.44 -6.96
C ALA A 98 3.03 -8.57 -6.17
N ARG A 99 4.06 -9.22 -6.73
CA ARG A 99 4.84 -10.25 -6.02
C ARG A 99 5.74 -9.68 -4.93
N THR A 100 6.11 -8.40 -5.03
CA THR A 100 6.96 -7.73 -4.05
C THR A 100 6.14 -7.15 -2.89
N TYR A 101 4.83 -7.00 -3.09
CA TYR A 101 3.87 -6.53 -2.11
C TYR A 101 3.53 -7.68 -1.17
N LYS A 102 4.20 -7.70 -0.01
CA LYS A 102 4.02 -8.75 0.98
C LYS A 102 2.82 -8.41 1.86
N SER A 103 1.76 -9.20 1.76
CA SER A 103 0.58 -9.07 2.62
C SER A 103 0.69 -9.88 3.91
N VAL A 104 1.92 -10.12 4.41
CA VAL A 104 2.16 -10.94 5.61
C VAL A 104 2.50 -10.07 6.81
N LEU A 105 1.70 -10.20 7.87
CA LEU A 105 1.99 -9.67 9.17
C LEU A 105 2.79 -10.72 9.96
N LYS A 106 4.00 -10.35 10.40
CA LYS A 106 4.87 -11.22 11.19
C LYS A 106 4.84 -10.81 12.65
N LEU A 107 4.51 -11.75 13.54
CA LEU A 107 4.37 -11.54 14.99
C LEU A 107 5.32 -12.47 15.74
N ASP A 108 6.35 -11.90 16.35
CA ASP A 108 7.36 -12.55 17.22
C ASP A 108 7.98 -13.85 16.68
N LYS A 109 7.96 -14.02 15.35
CA LYS A 109 8.34 -15.27 14.65
C LYS A 109 7.45 -16.49 15.00
N ASN A 110 6.43 -16.31 15.83
CA ASN A 110 5.47 -17.35 16.19
C ASN A 110 4.34 -17.44 15.16
N PHE A 111 3.94 -16.30 14.59
CA PHE A 111 2.80 -16.25 13.67
C PHE A 111 3.12 -15.45 12.40
N HIS A 112 2.58 -15.94 11.29
CA HIS A 112 2.46 -15.24 10.03
C HIS A 112 0.98 -15.16 9.67
N ILE A 113 0.41 -13.96 9.64
CA ILE A 113 -0.97 -13.72 9.22
C ILE A 113 -0.94 -13.16 7.81
N TYR A 114 -1.55 -13.86 6.85
CA TYR A 114 -1.70 -13.37 5.48
C TYR A 114 -3.00 -12.59 5.38
N ILE A 115 -2.89 -11.29 5.12
CA ILE A 115 -4.02 -10.37 5.02
C ILE A 115 -4.32 -10.18 3.53
N HIS A 116 -5.35 -10.86 3.04
CA HIS A 116 -5.74 -10.79 1.63
C HIS A 116 -6.63 -9.57 1.31
N GLY A 117 -7.13 -8.87 2.33
CA GLY A 117 -7.91 -7.64 2.20
C GLY A 117 -8.82 -7.40 3.41
N ASN A 118 -9.56 -6.31 3.37
CA ASN A 118 -10.54 -5.88 4.36
C ASN A 118 -9.98 -5.73 5.79
N ARG A 119 -9.26 -4.62 5.99
CA ARG A 119 -8.70 -4.22 7.29
C ARG A 119 -9.74 -4.12 8.40
N ASP A 120 -11.00 -3.85 8.10
CA ASP A 120 -12.05 -3.66 9.11
C ASP A 120 -12.34 -4.95 9.90
N LEU A 121 -11.91 -6.11 9.39
CA LEU A 121 -11.97 -7.39 10.09
C LEU A 121 -10.78 -7.63 11.02
N ILE A 122 -9.88 -6.67 11.19
CA ILE A 122 -8.67 -6.78 12.01
C ILE A 122 -8.62 -5.65 13.04
N GLU A 123 -8.65 -6.02 14.32
CA GLU A 123 -8.50 -5.08 15.43
C GLU A 123 -7.18 -5.33 16.15
N LYS A 124 -6.36 -4.29 16.31
CA LYS A 124 -5.15 -4.33 17.15
C LYS A 124 -5.49 -3.82 18.55
N GLY A 125 -5.01 -4.50 19.57
CA GLY A 125 -5.08 -4.02 20.95
C GLY A 125 -3.87 -4.41 21.78
N PHE A 126 -3.92 -4.03 23.05
CA PHE A 126 -2.93 -4.39 24.06
C PHE A 126 -3.65 -4.97 25.27
N ASP A 127 -3.22 -6.13 25.73
CA ASP A 127 -3.74 -6.76 26.94
C ASP A 127 -2.83 -6.38 28.11
N ASP A 128 -3.38 -5.58 29.03
CA ASP A 128 -2.67 -5.09 30.21
C ASP A 128 -2.34 -6.16 31.25
N ALA A 129 -3.10 -7.27 31.29
CA ALA A 129 -2.91 -8.34 32.27
C ALA A 129 -1.71 -9.22 31.91
N VAL A 130 -1.53 -9.53 30.62
CA VAL A 130 -0.40 -10.33 30.14
C VAL A 130 0.72 -9.49 29.52
N LYS A 131 0.54 -8.17 29.43
CA LYS A 131 1.49 -7.21 28.85
C LYS A 131 1.91 -7.54 27.41
N MET A 132 0.95 -7.98 26.59
CA MET A 132 1.17 -8.36 25.19
C MET A 132 0.23 -7.62 24.24
N SER A 133 0.71 -7.33 23.05
CA SER A 133 -0.16 -6.87 21.96
C SER A 133 -0.90 -8.05 21.35
N TYR A 134 -2.15 -7.82 20.91
CA TYR A 134 -2.92 -8.83 20.18
C TYR A 134 -3.48 -8.26 18.88
N TYR A 135 -3.81 -9.17 17.96
CA TYR A 135 -4.70 -8.91 16.84
C TYR A 135 -5.92 -9.83 16.98
N LYS A 136 -7.13 -9.26 16.90
CA LYS A 136 -8.37 -10.03 16.69
C LYS A 136 -8.67 -10.03 15.21
N VAL A 137 -9.09 -11.19 14.70
CA VAL A 137 -9.56 -11.35 13.32
C VAL A 137 -11.00 -11.83 13.37
N TYR A 138 -11.88 -11.13 12.67
CA TYR A 138 -13.30 -11.45 12.58
C TYR A 138 -13.58 -12.18 11.26
N PHE A 139 -14.43 -13.20 11.29
CA PHE A 139 -14.86 -13.95 10.10
C PHE A 139 -16.35 -14.29 10.20
N ASN A 140 -17.01 -14.45 9.04
CA ASN A 140 -18.43 -14.81 8.96
C ASN A 140 -18.63 -16.31 8.69
N GLU A 141 -17.87 -16.86 7.73
CA GLU A 141 -17.95 -18.26 7.29
C GLU A 141 -16.55 -18.84 7.21
N GLU A 142 -16.40 -20.12 7.58
CA GLU A 142 -15.17 -20.90 7.44
C GLU A 142 -15.18 -21.64 6.10
N GLN A 143 -14.01 -21.74 5.44
CA GLN A 143 -13.82 -22.45 4.17
C GLN A 143 -12.97 -23.70 4.35
#